data_AF-A0A927TMU9-F1
#
_entry.id   AF-A0A927TMU9-F1
#
_cell.length_a   1.000
_cell.length_b   1.000
_cell.length_c   1.000
_cell.angle_alpha   90.00
_cell.angle_beta   90.00
_cell.angle_gamma   90.00
#
_symmetry.space_group_name_H-M   'P 1'
#
loop_
_entity.id
_entity.type
_entity.pdbx_description
1 polymer ?
#
loop_
_entity_poly.entity_id
_entity_poly.type
_entity_poly.pdbx_seq_one_letter_code
_entity_poly.pdbx_strand_id
1 'polypeptide(L)'
;MQLSDLTKYEDIVIQCHDNPDADALASGYALYRYLTEKGKHPKFIYRGRNRINKSNLLLMVEKLRIPVSYEPDFEKIPQLLITVDCQYGQQNVTRTEAQNVVVIDHHQTTVELSGPAVIRSNIGSCATILWDMLRAEGMRFENDMLLSTALYYGLYTDTNRFSEVSHPLDRDMRDSLVINKSMITQMSNSNISLDELKITGKAILEYEYYVKHKYLLIKAEKCDPNILGVISDFSMETAGVDICLAYFVSRQEIKYSVRSCIKEVHANELAAFLAEGLGGGGGHFTKAGGTVRPEKLTKLYEDRQSSLEDMVHEEFVERMNQYFNRYQIIYARDTILDTSIMKRYEKKPQKVGCVELTKVFPLQTMVEIRTLEGDINIRLDADKYLMIGIEGEVYPITREKLESSYRYVDEPFDKTFEYAPCVRDIFTGEKKNVMKYARSVISTGQVRIYARVLTEYVKLFTMWDEEKYYSGVPGDYIAVREDDPHDIYIISGRLFDQLYREAEA
;
A
#
# COMPACT_ATOMS: atom_id res chain seq x y z
N MET A 1 5.17 -5.34 28.12
CA MET A 1 6.36 -4.51 28.40
C MET A 1 5.89 -3.16 28.87
N GLN A 2 6.42 -2.66 29.96
CA GLN A 2 6.24 -1.29 30.46
C GLN A 2 7.49 -0.47 30.13
N LEU A 3 7.38 0.86 30.01
CA LEU A 3 8.57 1.69 29.74
C LEU A 3 9.51 1.71 30.95
N SER A 4 8.99 1.51 32.16
CA SER A 4 9.79 1.36 33.38
C SER A 4 10.79 0.20 33.28
N ASP A 5 10.48 -0.86 32.52
CA ASP A 5 11.36 -2.02 32.33
C ASP A 5 12.68 -1.64 31.61
N LEU A 6 12.69 -0.51 30.90
CA LEU A 6 13.83 0.02 30.15
C LEU A 6 14.79 0.81 31.05
N THR A 7 14.33 1.26 32.23
CA THR A 7 15.13 2.09 33.15
C THR A 7 16.19 1.30 33.93
N LYS A 8 16.22 -0.03 33.81
CA LYS A 8 17.29 -0.86 34.38
C LYS A 8 18.62 -0.76 33.62
N TYR A 9 18.59 -0.25 32.39
CA TYR A 9 19.78 -0.06 31.55
C TYR A 9 20.37 1.34 31.77
N GLU A 10 21.68 1.48 31.59
CA GLU A 10 22.36 2.78 31.69
C GLU A 10 22.77 3.33 30.32
N ASP A 11 23.32 2.47 29.45
CA ASP A 11 23.71 2.84 28.10
C ASP A 11 22.59 2.51 27.10
N ILE A 12 21.75 3.52 26.83
CA ILE A 12 20.54 3.39 26.02
C ILE A 12 20.67 4.20 24.73
N VAL A 13 20.44 3.55 23.59
CA VAL A 13 20.32 4.20 22.28
C VAL A 13 18.90 4.04 21.77
N ILE A 14 18.29 5.15 21.36
CA ILE A 14 17.03 5.18 20.63
C ILE A 14 17.39 5.41 19.17
N GLN A 15 16.89 4.56 18.27
CA GLN A 15 17.15 4.63 16.84
C GLN A 15 15.85 4.57 16.04
N CYS A 16 15.65 5.47 15.08
CA CYS A 16 14.59 5.34 14.07
C CYS A 16 15.15 4.87 12.72
N HIS A 17 14.29 4.75 11.70
CA HIS A 17 14.70 4.35 10.35
C HIS A 17 15.62 5.37 9.67
N ASP A 18 16.31 4.94 8.62
CA ASP A 18 17.41 5.68 7.97
C ASP A 18 16.99 6.99 7.29
N ASN A 19 15.72 7.10 6.91
CA ASN A 19 15.15 8.32 6.31
C ASN A 19 13.97 8.78 7.17
N PRO A 20 14.21 9.26 8.40
CA PRO A 20 13.17 9.47 9.39
C PRO A 20 12.13 10.47 8.89
N ASP A 21 10.87 10.18 9.16
CA ASP A 21 9.76 11.12 8.99
C ASP A 21 9.38 11.78 10.33
N ALA A 22 8.23 12.44 10.35
CA ALA A 22 7.79 13.14 11.56
C ALA A 22 7.31 12.18 12.66
N ASP A 23 6.79 10.99 12.34
CA ASP A 23 6.33 10.04 13.35
C ASP A 23 7.51 9.35 14.04
N ALA A 24 8.52 8.94 13.27
CA ALA A 24 9.81 8.49 13.78
C ALA A 24 10.49 9.52 14.71
N LEU A 25 10.54 10.79 14.30
CA LEU A 25 11.12 11.87 15.10
C LEU A 25 10.33 12.15 16.37
N ALA A 26 8.99 12.15 16.29
CA ALA A 26 8.11 12.32 17.44
C ALA A 26 8.23 11.17 18.44
N SER A 27 8.21 9.93 17.95
CA SER A 27 8.31 8.71 18.76
C SER A 27 9.63 8.64 19.50
N GLY A 28 10.74 8.88 18.82
CA GLY A 28 12.05 8.91 19.47
C GLY A 28 12.21 10.06 20.46
N TYR A 29 11.63 11.24 20.16
CA TYR A 29 11.62 12.36 21.10
C TYR A 29 10.82 12.03 22.37
N ALA A 30 9.66 11.39 22.23
CA ALA A 30 8.81 11.02 23.35
C ALA A 30 9.51 10.06 24.31
N LEU A 31 10.17 9.04 23.76
CA LEU A 31 10.95 8.09 24.55
C LEU A 31 12.19 8.75 25.18
N TYR A 32 12.87 9.63 24.44
CA TYR A 32 14.00 10.40 24.96
C TYR A 32 13.59 11.23 26.19
N ARG A 33 12.44 11.93 26.10
CA ARG A 33 11.93 12.76 27.20
C ARG A 33 11.61 11.92 28.44
N TYR A 34 10.96 10.78 28.26
CA TYR A 34 10.66 9.85 29.36
C TYR A 34 11.90 9.34 30.08
N LEU A 35 12.84 8.79 29.32
CA LEU A 35 14.06 8.24 29.90
C LEU A 35 14.86 9.33 30.61
N THR A 36 14.91 10.54 30.04
CA THR A 36 15.54 11.72 30.69
C THR A 36 14.84 12.10 31.99
N GLU A 37 13.51 12.10 32.04
CA GLU A 37 12.73 12.37 33.26
C GLU A 37 12.98 11.30 34.34
N LYS A 38 13.26 10.05 33.94
CA LYS A 38 13.67 8.96 34.84
C LYS A 38 15.16 9.00 35.20
N GLY A 39 15.88 10.06 34.87
CA GLY A 39 17.29 10.24 35.23
C GLY A 39 18.28 9.47 34.35
N LYS A 40 17.86 9.01 33.17
CA LYS A 40 18.72 8.36 32.18
C LYS A 40 19.25 9.36 31.15
N HIS A 41 20.27 8.94 30.42
CA HIS A 41 20.93 9.76 29.39
C HIS A 41 20.94 9.04 28.04
N PRO A 42 19.77 8.79 27.43
CA PRO A 42 19.72 8.09 26.16
C PRO A 42 20.35 8.92 25.04
N LYS A 43 20.92 8.25 24.03
CA LYS A 43 21.28 8.89 22.74
C LYS A 43 20.16 8.64 21.73
N PHE A 44 19.58 9.70 21.16
CA PHE A 44 18.60 9.56 20.08
C PHE A 44 19.28 9.81 18.71
N ILE A 45 19.30 8.78 17.87
CA ILE A 45 20.02 8.79 16.61
C ILE A 45 19.14 8.36 15.43
N TYR A 46 19.53 8.80 14.23
CA TYR A 46 19.20 8.10 12.99
C TYR A 46 20.46 7.90 12.17
N ARG A 47 20.41 6.91 11.29
CA ARG A 47 21.56 6.48 10.48
C ARG A 47 21.17 6.53 9.00
N GLY A 48 21.80 5.71 8.17
CA GLY A 48 21.57 5.69 6.72
C GLY A 48 22.55 6.53 5.93
N ARG A 49 22.29 6.64 4.62
CA ARG A 49 23.19 7.30 3.66
C ARG A 49 23.03 8.81 3.63
N ASN A 50 21.83 9.30 3.98
CA ASN A 50 21.43 10.68 3.74
C ASN A 50 21.03 11.36 5.05
N ARG A 51 21.43 12.62 5.19
CA ARG A 51 20.95 13.48 6.26
C ARG A 51 19.53 13.98 5.92
N ILE A 52 18.69 14.22 6.93
CA ILE A 52 17.39 14.88 6.75
C ILE A 52 17.61 16.20 5.98
N ASN A 53 16.94 16.33 4.85
CA ASN A 53 16.97 17.51 3.98
C ASN A 53 15.58 18.17 3.84
N LYS A 54 14.50 17.45 4.15
CA LYS A 54 13.12 17.91 4.01
C LYS A 54 12.84 19.11 4.94
N SER A 55 12.34 20.20 4.36
CA SER A 55 12.22 21.49 5.04
C SER A 55 11.32 21.44 6.29
N ASN A 56 10.21 20.70 6.23
CA ASN A 56 9.30 20.56 7.37
C ASN A 56 9.92 19.77 8.54
N LEU A 57 10.74 18.76 8.26
CA LEU A 57 11.42 17.96 9.29
C LEU A 57 12.59 18.73 9.92
N LEU A 58 13.34 19.49 9.12
CA LEU A 58 14.36 20.40 9.65
C LEU A 58 13.74 21.44 10.59
N LEU A 59 12.60 22.02 10.18
CA LEU A 59 11.84 22.94 11.02
C LEU A 59 11.32 22.27 12.29
N MET A 60 10.83 21.02 12.20
CA MET A 60 10.38 20.24 13.35
C MET A 60 11.50 20.04 14.36
N VAL A 61 12.68 19.57 13.92
CA VAL A 61 13.84 19.34 14.79
C VAL A 61 14.27 20.64 15.47
N GLU A 62 14.36 21.74 14.72
CA GLU A 62 14.76 23.05 15.25
C GLU A 62 13.74 23.63 16.25
N LYS A 63 12.47 23.74 15.85
CA LYS A 63 11.42 24.40 16.64
C LYS A 63 11.03 23.61 17.87
N LEU A 64 11.01 22.28 17.77
CA LEU A 64 10.65 21.39 18.89
C LEU A 64 11.88 20.97 19.71
N ARG A 65 13.08 21.40 19.31
CA ARG A 65 14.36 21.11 19.99
C ARG A 65 14.56 19.61 20.20
N ILE A 66 14.29 18.84 19.14
CA ILE A 66 14.41 17.39 19.18
C ILE A 66 15.90 17.03 19.23
N PRO A 67 16.39 16.32 20.26
CA PRO A 67 17.81 16.05 20.46
C PRO A 67 18.25 14.82 19.64
N VAL A 68 17.89 14.81 18.35
CA VAL A 68 18.26 13.76 17.41
C VAL A 68 19.60 14.09 16.74
N SER A 69 20.49 13.12 16.62
CA SER A 69 21.76 13.26 15.90
C SER A 69 21.86 12.31 14.70
N TYR A 70 22.43 12.80 13.60
CA TYR A 70 22.79 11.96 12.44
C TYR A 70 24.11 11.25 12.71
N GLU A 71 24.10 9.92 12.76
CA GLU A 71 25.24 9.11 13.20
C GLU A 71 25.48 7.93 12.23
N PRO A 72 25.88 8.21 10.97
CA PRO A 72 26.03 7.16 9.95
C PRO A 72 27.04 6.08 10.38
N ASP A 73 28.11 6.48 11.07
CA ASP A 73 29.22 5.63 11.51
C ASP A 73 29.15 5.27 13.00
N PHE A 74 27.94 5.12 13.55
CA PHE A 74 27.78 4.69 14.95
C PHE A 74 28.27 3.23 15.14
N GLU A 75 29.37 3.05 15.87
CA GLU A 75 30.03 1.74 16.06
C GLU A 75 29.92 1.17 17.48
N LYS A 76 29.41 1.93 18.45
CA LYS A 76 29.30 1.46 19.84
C LYS A 76 28.22 0.37 19.97
N ILE A 77 28.46 -0.60 20.86
CA ILE A 77 27.48 -1.63 21.23
C ILE A 77 26.81 -1.23 22.56
N PRO A 78 25.64 -0.56 22.53
CA PRO A 78 24.96 -0.17 23.75
C PRO A 78 24.41 -1.37 24.52
N GLN A 79 24.13 -1.16 25.80
CA GLN A 79 23.42 -2.16 26.63
C GLN A 79 22.00 -2.38 26.12
N LEU A 80 21.32 -1.31 25.70
CA LEU A 80 19.99 -1.37 25.14
C LEU A 80 19.89 -0.50 23.87
N LEU A 81 19.44 -1.11 22.78
CA LEU A 81 18.94 -0.43 21.61
C LEU A 81 17.41 -0.50 21.60
N ILE A 82 16.76 0.64 21.40
CA ILE A 82 15.32 0.74 21.21
C ILE A 82 15.08 1.27 19.81
N THR A 83 14.48 0.47 18.94
CA THR A 83 14.03 0.95 17.64
C THR A 83 12.61 1.49 17.75
N VAL A 84 12.38 2.68 17.21
CA VAL A 84 11.08 3.36 17.22
C VAL A 84 10.65 3.64 15.79
N ASP A 85 9.39 3.34 15.50
CA ASP A 85 8.80 3.47 14.16
C ASP A 85 9.54 2.68 13.07
N CYS A 86 10.24 1.61 13.49
CA CYS A 86 10.93 0.68 12.61
C CYS A 86 11.29 -0.61 13.34
N GLN A 87 11.52 -1.67 12.57
CA GLN A 87 11.85 -2.99 13.11
C GLN A 87 13.35 -3.27 12.97
N TYR A 88 13.93 -3.88 14.00
CA TYR A 88 15.33 -4.28 13.99
C TYR A 88 15.61 -5.29 12.88
N GLY A 89 16.48 -4.93 11.92
CA GLY A 89 16.79 -5.77 10.76
C GLY A 89 15.96 -5.49 9.51
N GLN A 90 15.03 -4.53 9.55
CA GLN A 90 14.31 -4.05 8.37
C GLN A 90 15.26 -3.38 7.37
N GLN A 91 14.99 -3.50 6.07
CA GLN A 91 15.89 -3.05 5.00
C GLN A 91 16.24 -1.55 5.05
N ASN A 92 15.32 -0.72 5.53
CA ASN A 92 15.49 0.74 5.66
C ASN A 92 16.05 1.16 7.04
N VAL A 93 16.66 0.25 7.78
CA VAL A 93 17.28 0.51 9.08
C VAL A 93 18.72 0.02 9.07
N THR A 94 19.68 0.93 9.14
CA THR A 94 21.09 0.58 9.29
C THR A 94 21.28 -0.10 10.64
N ARG A 95 21.75 -1.35 10.62
CA ARG A 95 21.87 -2.18 11.82
C ARG A 95 22.88 -1.58 12.81
N THR A 96 22.46 -1.49 14.07
CA THR A 96 23.32 -1.19 15.22
C THR A 96 23.37 -2.44 16.09
N GLU A 97 24.57 -2.96 16.36
CA GLU A 97 24.72 -4.08 17.28
C GLU A 97 24.44 -3.61 18.72
N ALA A 98 23.77 -4.43 19.53
CA ALA A 98 23.43 -4.10 20.92
C ALA A 98 23.30 -5.36 21.76
N GLN A 99 23.46 -5.26 23.08
CA GLN A 99 23.29 -6.41 23.98
C GLN A 99 21.82 -6.82 24.12
N ASN A 100 20.92 -5.84 24.10
CA ASN A 100 19.47 -6.03 24.14
C ASN A 100 18.82 -5.13 23.09
N VAL A 101 17.76 -5.63 22.45
CA VAL A 101 16.99 -4.89 21.45
C VAL A 101 15.52 -4.90 21.84
N VAL A 102 14.90 -3.72 21.80
CA VAL A 102 13.46 -3.54 21.97
C VAL A 102 12.90 -2.82 20.74
N VAL A 103 11.74 -3.26 20.26
CA VAL A 103 11.06 -2.65 19.10
C VAL A 103 9.75 -2.01 19.57
N ILE A 104 9.49 -0.77 19.18
CA ILE A 104 8.16 -0.14 19.30
C ILE A 104 7.77 0.41 17.93
N ASP A 105 6.67 -0.10 17.37
CA ASP A 105 6.32 0.15 15.97
C ASP A 105 4.81 -0.01 15.72
N HIS A 106 4.29 0.63 14.69
CA HIS A 106 2.91 0.47 14.23
C HIS A 106 2.82 -0.16 12.82
N HIS A 107 3.94 -0.44 12.16
CA HIS A 107 3.91 -1.14 10.88
C HIS A 107 3.53 -2.62 11.05
N GLN A 108 3.13 -3.29 9.97
CA GLN A 108 2.98 -4.75 9.97
C GLN A 108 4.37 -5.38 10.21
N THR A 109 4.41 -6.50 10.93
CA THR A 109 5.68 -7.22 11.14
C THR A 109 6.21 -7.75 9.81
N THR A 110 7.42 -7.34 9.44
CA THR A 110 8.09 -7.72 8.17
C THR A 110 9.38 -8.52 8.39
N VAL A 111 9.86 -8.59 9.63
CA VAL A 111 11.08 -9.30 10.02
C VAL A 111 10.82 -10.17 11.25
N GLU A 112 11.68 -11.16 11.48
CA GLU A 112 11.64 -11.95 12.70
C GLU A 112 12.10 -11.09 13.89
N LEU A 113 11.29 -11.06 14.95
CA LEU A 113 11.55 -10.24 16.13
C LEU A 113 12.41 -11.04 17.12
N SER A 114 13.65 -10.59 17.33
CA SER A 114 14.64 -11.25 18.17
C SER A 114 14.55 -10.91 19.67
N GLY A 115 13.59 -10.06 20.07
CA GLY A 115 13.47 -9.56 21.44
C GLY A 115 12.08 -8.97 21.75
N PRO A 116 11.92 -8.33 22.92
CA PRO A 116 10.66 -7.69 23.30
C PRO A 116 10.22 -6.65 22.27
N ALA A 117 8.95 -6.72 21.85
CA ALA A 117 8.39 -5.81 20.87
C ALA A 117 6.98 -5.36 21.28
N VAL A 118 6.65 -4.10 20.98
CA VAL A 118 5.29 -3.55 21.04
C VAL A 118 4.92 -3.14 19.62
N ILE A 119 4.17 -4.00 18.94
CA ILE A 119 3.69 -3.76 17.58
C ILE A 119 2.17 -3.64 17.61
N ARG A 120 1.63 -2.49 17.23
CA ARG A 120 0.18 -2.24 17.22
C ARG A 120 -0.28 -1.70 15.87
N SER A 121 -0.35 -2.60 14.88
CA SER A 121 -0.53 -2.20 13.48
C SER A 121 -1.92 -1.74 13.04
N ASN A 122 -2.83 -1.58 14.00
CA ASN A 122 -4.16 -0.99 13.82
C ASN A 122 -4.22 0.47 14.29
N ILE A 123 -3.14 1.00 14.87
CA ILE A 123 -3.01 2.39 15.33
C ILE A 123 -2.37 3.21 14.21
N GLY A 124 -2.85 4.44 14.04
CA GLY A 124 -2.49 5.31 12.93
C GLY A 124 -1.05 5.79 12.93
N SER A 125 -0.35 5.76 14.07
CA SER A 125 1.07 6.11 14.14
C SER A 125 1.79 5.51 15.37
N CYS A 126 3.11 5.38 15.32
CA CYS A 126 3.95 5.01 16.46
C CYS A 126 3.95 6.10 17.55
N ALA A 127 3.77 7.39 17.22
CA ALA A 127 3.60 8.45 18.21
C ALA A 127 2.40 8.19 19.14
N THR A 128 1.27 7.68 18.63
CA THR A 128 0.13 7.29 19.47
C THR A 128 0.47 6.15 20.41
N ILE A 129 1.24 5.15 19.97
CA ILE A 129 1.68 4.04 20.82
C ILE A 129 2.53 4.57 21.98
N LEU A 130 3.50 5.44 21.68
CA LEU A 130 4.37 6.05 22.69
C LEU A 130 3.57 6.91 23.65
N TRP A 131 2.65 7.75 23.17
CA TRP A 131 1.76 8.54 24.02
C TRP A 131 0.95 7.66 24.99
N ASP A 132 0.36 6.56 24.52
CA ASP A 132 -0.40 5.62 25.36
C ASP A 132 0.49 4.98 26.43
N MET A 133 1.68 4.51 26.04
CA MET A 133 2.65 3.92 26.97
C MET A 133 3.14 4.93 28.03
N LEU A 134 3.39 6.17 27.63
CA LEU A 134 3.82 7.25 28.52
C LEU A 134 2.73 7.65 29.51
N ARG A 135 1.47 7.71 29.06
CA ARG A 135 0.31 7.92 29.94
C ARG A 135 0.16 6.81 30.97
N ALA A 136 0.35 5.55 30.56
CA ALA A 136 0.32 4.41 31.47
C ALA A 136 1.39 4.51 32.58
N GLU A 137 2.49 5.21 32.31
CA GLU A 137 3.59 5.47 33.24
C GLU A 137 3.39 6.76 34.07
N GLY A 138 2.25 7.43 33.91
CA GLY A 138 1.89 8.64 34.65
C GLY A 138 2.50 9.93 34.13
N MET A 139 3.09 9.94 32.93
CA MET A 139 3.60 11.17 32.32
C MET A 139 2.45 12.15 32.00
N ARG A 140 2.68 13.42 32.31
CA ARG A 140 1.73 14.53 32.10
C ARG A 140 2.21 15.41 30.95
N PHE A 141 1.34 15.62 29.95
CA PHE A 141 1.66 16.33 28.71
C PHE A 141 1.30 17.82 28.78
N GLU A 142 0.45 18.22 29.73
CA GLU A 142 -0.13 19.55 29.83
C GLU A 142 0.93 20.65 30.04
N ASN A 143 2.08 20.29 30.63
CA ASN A 143 3.20 21.20 30.88
C ASN A 143 4.32 21.08 29.84
N ASP A 144 4.19 20.18 28.85
CA ASP A 144 5.20 19.93 27.82
C ASP A 144 4.63 20.12 26.43
N MET A 145 4.43 21.38 26.08
CA MET A 145 3.87 21.77 24.78
C MET A 145 4.77 21.33 23.61
N LEU A 146 6.09 21.22 23.79
CA LEU A 146 6.99 20.78 22.72
C LEU A 146 6.79 19.29 22.41
N LEU A 147 6.77 18.44 23.44
CA LEU A 147 6.47 17.02 23.27
C LEU A 147 5.06 16.80 22.72
N SER A 148 4.07 17.51 23.25
CA SER A 148 2.68 17.45 22.77
C SER A 148 2.57 17.86 21.30
N THR A 149 3.28 18.91 20.89
CA THR A 149 3.29 19.35 19.48
C THR A 149 3.99 18.32 18.58
N ALA A 150 5.07 17.68 19.05
CA ALA A 150 5.77 16.64 18.29
C ALA A 150 4.87 15.41 18.06
N LEU A 151 4.27 14.86 19.13
CA LEU A 151 3.37 13.71 19.07
C LEU A 151 2.16 13.98 18.16
N TYR A 152 1.56 15.16 18.28
CA TYR A 152 0.45 15.56 17.41
C TYR A 152 0.88 15.66 15.95
N TYR A 153 2.06 16.22 15.67
CA TYR A 153 2.55 16.34 14.30
C TYR A 153 2.90 14.98 13.69
N GLY A 154 3.47 14.05 14.46
CA GLY A 154 3.72 12.67 14.03
C GLY A 154 2.42 11.98 13.61
N LEU A 155 1.40 11.97 14.48
CA LEU A 155 0.09 11.44 14.13
C LEU A 155 -0.53 12.14 12.91
N TYR A 156 -0.44 13.48 12.86
CA TYR A 156 -1.00 14.27 11.75
C TYR A 156 -0.41 13.87 10.40
N THR A 157 0.91 13.68 10.31
CA THR A 157 1.56 13.31 9.05
C THR A 157 1.25 11.88 8.65
N ASP A 158 1.26 10.96 9.61
CA ASP A 158 1.21 9.52 9.34
C ASP A 158 -0.21 9.03 9.02
N THR A 159 -1.22 9.78 9.48
CA THR A 159 -2.64 9.53 9.17
C THR A 159 -3.19 10.41 8.05
N ASN A 160 -2.32 10.86 7.15
CA ASN A 160 -2.68 11.70 5.99
C ASN A 160 -3.55 12.91 6.40
N ARG A 161 -3.02 13.72 7.31
CA ARG A 161 -3.67 14.91 7.88
C ARG A 161 -4.99 14.59 8.61
N PHE A 162 -4.99 13.47 9.33
CA PHE A 162 -6.13 12.88 10.03
C PHE A 162 -7.24 12.27 9.16
N SER A 163 -7.08 12.24 7.84
CA SER A 163 -8.06 11.61 6.94
C SER A 163 -8.16 10.11 7.18
N GLU A 164 -7.09 9.49 7.69
CA GLU A 164 -6.98 8.04 7.91
C GLU A 164 -7.04 7.66 9.41
N VAL A 165 -7.49 8.59 10.27
CA VAL A 165 -7.71 8.31 11.70
C VAL A 165 -8.96 7.45 11.90
N SER A 166 -8.72 6.16 12.13
CA SER A 166 -9.77 5.17 12.41
C SER A 166 -9.82 4.78 13.89
N HIS A 167 -8.66 4.55 14.52
CA HIS A 167 -8.59 3.99 15.88
C HIS A 167 -8.97 5.03 16.96
N PRO A 168 -9.72 4.64 18.02
CA PRO A 168 -10.08 5.56 19.10
C PRO A 168 -8.89 6.22 19.81
N LEU A 169 -7.80 5.46 20.06
CA LEU A 169 -6.59 6.02 20.71
C LEU A 169 -5.97 7.19 19.93
N ASP A 170 -5.99 7.16 18.60
CA ASP A 170 -5.49 8.27 17.78
C ASP A 170 -6.32 9.53 18.00
N ARG A 171 -7.65 9.37 18.12
CA ARG A 171 -8.59 10.47 18.41
C ARG A 171 -8.38 11.00 19.83
N ASP A 172 -8.21 10.10 20.80
CA ASP A 172 -7.96 10.47 22.19
C ASP A 172 -6.64 11.24 22.32
N MET A 173 -5.58 10.83 21.63
CA MET A 173 -4.32 11.59 21.59
C MET A 173 -4.54 12.96 20.94
N ARG A 174 -5.13 13.00 19.74
CA ARG A 174 -5.40 14.26 19.02
C ARG A 174 -6.16 15.27 19.88
N ASP A 175 -7.17 14.81 20.63
CA ASP A 175 -8.08 15.67 21.37
C ASP A 175 -7.53 16.07 22.76
N SER A 176 -6.58 15.29 23.31
CA SER A 176 -6.01 15.54 24.65
C SER A 176 -4.76 16.42 24.67
N LEU A 177 -3.99 16.47 23.58
CA LEU A 177 -2.73 17.19 23.55
C LEU A 177 -2.92 18.71 23.44
N VAL A 178 -2.27 19.46 24.34
CA VAL A 178 -2.18 20.92 24.25
C VAL A 178 -0.99 21.30 23.36
N ILE A 179 -1.28 21.73 22.14
CA ILE A 179 -0.27 21.92 21.10
C ILE A 179 -0.03 23.39 20.76
N ASN A 180 1.14 23.66 20.19
CA ASN A 180 1.41 24.91 19.50
C ASN A 180 0.87 24.86 18.06
N LYS A 181 -0.35 25.36 17.87
CA LYS A 181 -1.02 25.36 16.55
C LYS A 181 -0.23 26.11 15.47
N SER A 182 0.48 27.19 15.80
CA SER A 182 1.23 27.94 14.79
C SER A 182 2.44 27.15 14.29
N MET A 183 3.10 26.37 15.15
CA MET A 183 4.15 25.44 14.74
C MET A 183 3.60 24.34 13.82
N ILE A 184 2.46 23.73 14.17
CA ILE A 184 1.81 22.73 13.29
C ILE A 184 1.51 23.32 11.92
N THR A 185 0.87 24.50 11.89
CA THR A 185 0.55 25.19 10.62
C THR A 185 1.81 25.48 9.82
N GLN A 186 2.86 25.99 10.45
CA GLN A 186 4.11 26.30 9.77
C GLN A 186 4.76 25.04 9.18
N MET A 187 4.91 23.97 9.98
CA MET A 187 5.51 22.71 9.52
C MET A 187 4.69 22.07 8.39
N SER A 188 3.35 22.06 8.52
CA SER A 188 2.44 21.50 7.52
C SER A 188 2.52 22.18 6.16
N ASN A 189 2.93 23.45 6.12
CA ASN A 189 3.05 24.25 4.89
C ASN A 189 4.50 24.42 4.41
N SER A 190 5.49 23.85 5.10
CA SER A 190 6.93 23.99 4.75
C SER A 190 7.48 22.74 4.05
N ASN A 191 6.75 22.17 3.09
CA ASN A 191 7.12 20.90 2.46
C ASN A 191 8.19 21.01 1.38
N ILE A 192 8.38 22.19 0.79
CA ILE A 192 9.33 22.45 -0.30
C ILE A 192 10.19 23.66 0.04
N SER A 193 11.46 23.60 -0.36
CA SER A 193 12.39 24.74 -0.29
C SER A 193 12.17 25.73 -1.44
N LEU A 194 12.80 26.91 -1.36
CA LEU A 194 12.72 27.92 -2.43
C LEU A 194 13.31 27.43 -3.75
N ASP A 195 14.36 26.60 -3.73
CA ASP A 195 14.95 26.08 -4.95
C ASP A 195 14.09 24.94 -5.54
N GLU A 196 13.50 24.10 -4.69
CA GLU A 196 12.51 23.10 -5.14
C GLU A 196 11.24 23.74 -5.68
N LEU A 197 10.81 24.88 -5.14
CA LEU A 197 9.71 25.68 -5.68
C LEU A 197 10.03 26.19 -7.09
N LYS A 198 11.26 26.65 -7.34
CA LYS A 198 11.70 27.06 -8.69
C LYS A 198 11.69 25.87 -9.65
N ILE A 199 12.21 24.72 -9.23
CA ILE A 199 12.20 23.48 -10.04
C ILE A 199 10.77 23.09 -10.40
N THR A 200 9.89 23.08 -9.40
CA THR A 200 8.46 22.75 -9.55
C THR A 200 7.79 23.71 -10.54
N GLY A 201 7.99 25.02 -10.37
CA GLY A 201 7.40 26.04 -11.23
C GLY A 201 7.85 25.93 -12.70
N LYS A 202 9.15 25.68 -12.94
CA LYS A 202 9.65 25.45 -14.31
C LYS A 202 9.07 24.18 -14.92
N ALA A 203 9.09 23.07 -14.19
CA ALA A 203 8.59 21.79 -14.68
C ALA A 203 7.12 21.88 -15.09
N ILE A 204 6.28 22.51 -14.27
CA ILE A 204 4.85 22.67 -14.56
C ILE A 204 4.61 23.55 -15.79
N LEU A 205 5.45 24.56 -16.05
CA LEU A 205 5.31 25.40 -17.25
C LEU A 205 5.69 24.67 -18.55
N GLU A 206 6.49 23.62 -18.45
CA GLU A 206 6.99 22.80 -19.57
C GLU A 206 6.19 21.50 -19.77
N TYR A 207 4.97 21.43 -19.23
CA TYR A 207 4.13 20.24 -19.36
C TYR A 207 3.82 19.88 -20.82
N GLU A 208 3.66 18.58 -21.07
CA GLU A 208 3.05 18.05 -22.29
C GLU A 208 1.74 17.35 -21.96
N TYR A 209 0.65 17.76 -22.63
CA TYR A 209 -0.67 17.16 -22.42
C TYR A 209 -1.09 16.30 -23.61
N TYR A 210 -1.38 15.03 -23.33
CA TYR A 210 -1.76 14.03 -24.33
C TYR A 210 -3.26 13.83 -24.33
N VAL A 211 -3.95 14.57 -25.20
CA VAL A 211 -5.43 14.68 -25.25
C VAL A 211 -6.16 13.34 -25.32
N LYS A 212 -5.66 12.38 -26.11
CA LYS A 212 -6.34 11.09 -26.35
C LYS A 212 -6.55 10.29 -25.06
N HIS A 213 -5.58 10.32 -24.16
CA HIS A 213 -5.56 9.55 -22.93
C HIS A 213 -5.50 10.43 -21.67
N LYS A 214 -5.71 11.75 -21.84
CA LYS A 214 -5.82 12.76 -20.78
C LYS A 214 -4.70 12.72 -19.74
N TYR A 215 -3.46 12.49 -20.17
CA TYR A 215 -2.31 12.47 -19.25
C TYR A 215 -1.35 13.63 -19.47
N LEU A 216 -0.69 14.02 -18.38
CA LEU A 216 0.44 14.93 -18.39
C LEU A 216 1.75 14.16 -18.35
N LEU A 217 2.69 14.57 -19.21
CA LEU A 217 4.10 14.21 -19.12
C LEU A 217 4.89 15.45 -18.73
N ILE A 218 5.60 15.38 -17.61
CA ILE A 218 6.30 16.54 -17.04
C ILE A 218 7.75 16.18 -16.76
N LYS A 219 8.66 16.84 -17.46
CA LYS A 219 10.10 16.75 -17.16
C LYS A 219 10.48 17.80 -16.14
N ALA A 220 11.20 17.39 -15.11
CA ALA A 220 11.78 18.27 -14.11
C ALA A 220 13.31 18.27 -14.19
N GLU A 221 13.93 19.34 -13.71
CA GLU A 221 15.35 19.33 -13.36
C GLU A 221 15.62 18.29 -12.26
N LYS A 222 16.89 17.84 -12.12
CA LYS A 222 17.27 16.90 -11.07
C LYS A 222 16.90 17.45 -9.69
N CYS A 223 16.07 16.70 -8.97
CA CYS A 223 15.52 17.08 -7.68
C CYS A 223 15.44 15.88 -6.72
N ASP A 224 15.08 16.14 -5.47
CA ASP A 224 14.67 15.08 -4.55
C ASP A 224 13.42 14.36 -5.11
N PRO A 225 13.34 13.03 -5.06
CA PRO A 225 12.21 12.28 -5.63
C PRO A 225 10.84 12.72 -5.09
N ASN A 226 10.78 13.25 -3.85
CA ASN A 226 9.54 13.76 -3.28
C ASN A 226 8.98 14.96 -4.08
N ILE A 227 9.83 15.74 -4.75
CA ILE A 227 9.42 16.88 -5.56
C ILE A 227 8.70 16.44 -6.83
N LEU A 228 9.06 15.30 -7.42
CA LEU A 228 8.26 14.70 -8.50
C LEU A 228 6.84 14.39 -8.01
N GLY A 229 6.71 13.96 -6.76
CA GLY A 229 5.42 13.75 -6.10
C GLY A 229 4.61 15.05 -5.94
N VAL A 230 5.26 16.14 -5.52
CA VAL A 230 4.65 17.47 -5.41
C VAL A 230 4.17 17.99 -6.76
N ILE A 231 5.03 17.91 -7.78
CA ILE A 231 4.68 18.27 -9.17
C ILE A 231 3.45 17.47 -9.60
N SER A 232 3.48 16.14 -9.41
CA SER A 232 2.38 15.28 -9.84
C SER A 232 1.08 15.58 -9.09
N ASP A 233 1.13 15.72 -7.76
CA ASP A 233 -0.06 15.99 -6.94
C ASP A 233 -0.72 17.32 -7.33
N PHE A 234 0.06 18.39 -7.53
CA PHE A 234 -0.46 19.68 -8.00
C PHE A 234 -1.02 19.58 -9.43
N SER A 235 -0.30 18.95 -10.34
CA SER A 235 -0.72 18.80 -11.73
C SER A 235 -2.02 18.00 -11.88
N MET A 236 -2.29 17.03 -11.00
CA MET A 236 -3.54 16.27 -10.95
C MET A 236 -4.77 17.11 -10.55
N GLU A 237 -4.60 18.29 -9.97
CA GLU A 237 -5.72 19.21 -9.70
C GLU A 237 -6.26 19.87 -11.00
N THR A 238 -5.59 19.67 -12.13
CA THR A 238 -6.00 20.21 -13.43
C THR A 238 -7.22 19.48 -13.98
N ALA A 239 -8.30 20.22 -14.23
CA ALA A 239 -9.51 19.66 -14.82
C ALA A 239 -9.23 18.98 -16.17
N GLY A 240 -9.70 17.74 -16.31
CA GLY A 240 -9.51 16.94 -17.53
C GLY A 240 -8.20 16.16 -17.59
N VAL A 241 -7.39 16.16 -16.53
CA VAL A 241 -6.21 15.31 -16.39
C VAL A 241 -6.55 14.10 -15.53
N ASP A 242 -6.39 12.91 -16.11
CA ASP A 242 -6.67 11.64 -15.45
C ASP A 242 -5.40 11.02 -14.83
N ILE A 243 -4.23 11.31 -15.44
CA ILE A 243 -2.93 10.71 -15.10
C ILE A 243 -1.83 11.76 -15.20
N CYS A 244 -0.85 11.71 -14.30
CA CYS A 244 0.36 12.53 -14.38
C CYS A 244 1.61 11.66 -14.22
N LEU A 245 2.51 11.75 -15.19
CA LEU A 245 3.85 11.18 -15.15
C LEU A 245 4.88 12.31 -15.07
N ALA A 246 5.48 12.52 -13.90
CA ALA A 246 6.55 13.48 -13.70
C ALA A 246 7.90 12.76 -13.54
N TYR A 247 8.95 13.22 -14.19
CA TYR A 247 10.26 12.56 -14.15
C TYR A 247 11.43 13.53 -14.21
N PHE A 248 12.60 13.09 -13.75
CA PHE A 248 13.87 13.77 -14.05
C PHE A 248 14.86 12.77 -14.64
N VAL A 249 15.81 13.28 -15.40
CA VAL A 249 16.89 12.50 -16.01
C VAL A 249 18.22 12.87 -15.36
N SER A 250 19.01 11.87 -15.00
CA SER A 250 20.40 12.05 -14.58
C SER A 250 21.27 10.91 -15.10
N ARG A 251 22.59 11.12 -15.09
CA ARG A 251 23.55 10.09 -15.53
C ARG A 251 23.59 8.84 -14.64
N GLN A 252 23.12 8.93 -13.39
CA GLN A 252 23.14 7.82 -12.43
C GLN A 252 21.81 7.06 -12.43
N GLU A 253 20.71 7.79 -12.53
CA GLU A 253 19.37 7.23 -12.47
C GLU A 253 18.36 8.18 -13.11
N ILE A 254 17.32 7.59 -13.68
CA ILE A 254 16.09 8.28 -14.09
C ILE A 254 15.04 7.94 -13.05
N LYS A 255 14.40 8.94 -12.47
CA LYS A 255 13.29 8.71 -11.52
C LYS A 255 12.03 9.33 -12.04
N TYR A 256 10.92 8.70 -11.72
CA TYR A 256 9.60 9.18 -12.09
C TYR A 256 8.58 8.91 -10.99
N SER A 257 7.53 9.74 -11.00
CA SER A 257 6.34 9.67 -10.16
C SER A 257 5.13 9.52 -11.06
N VAL A 258 4.23 8.62 -10.69
CA VAL A 258 2.94 8.39 -11.36
C VAL A 258 1.81 8.76 -10.41
N ARG A 259 0.84 9.49 -10.92
CA ARG A 259 -0.47 9.68 -10.30
C ARG A 259 -1.56 9.26 -11.25
N SER A 260 -2.62 8.66 -10.71
CA SER A 260 -3.84 8.34 -11.43
C SER A 260 -5.04 8.63 -10.55
N CYS A 261 -6.08 9.22 -11.13
CA CYS A 261 -7.38 9.41 -10.47
C CYS A 261 -8.52 8.60 -11.12
N ILE A 262 -8.20 7.73 -12.09
CA ILE A 262 -9.17 6.86 -12.77
C ILE A 262 -8.95 5.40 -12.39
N LYS A 263 -10.04 4.64 -12.34
CA LYS A 263 -10.04 3.24 -11.91
C LYS A 263 -9.44 2.27 -12.94
N GLU A 264 -9.44 2.65 -14.22
CA GLU A 264 -8.90 1.84 -15.32
C GLU A 264 -7.36 1.80 -15.34
N VAL A 265 -6.73 2.74 -14.63
CA VAL A 265 -5.28 2.86 -14.56
C VAL A 265 -4.81 2.91 -13.12
N HIS A 266 -4.35 1.77 -12.62
CA HIS A 266 -3.65 1.73 -11.35
C HIS A 266 -2.22 2.28 -11.51
N ALA A 267 -1.85 3.27 -10.70
CA ALA A 267 -0.56 3.95 -10.77
C ALA A 267 0.64 3.00 -10.51
N ASN A 268 0.50 2.05 -9.59
CA ASN A 268 1.51 1.03 -9.31
C ASN A 268 1.73 0.08 -10.49
N GLU A 269 0.66 -0.35 -11.16
CA GLU A 269 0.73 -1.17 -12.38
C GLU A 269 1.41 -0.39 -13.51
N LEU A 270 1.01 0.86 -13.74
CA LEU A 270 1.61 1.72 -14.75
C LEU A 270 3.10 1.96 -14.46
N ALA A 271 3.47 2.24 -13.20
CA ALA A 271 4.87 2.40 -12.82
C ALA A 271 5.68 1.11 -13.10
N ALA A 272 5.18 -0.05 -12.68
CA ALA A 272 5.85 -1.32 -12.98
C ALA A 272 6.03 -1.53 -14.50
N PHE A 273 5.01 -1.23 -15.30
CA PHE A 273 5.05 -1.30 -16.76
C PHE A 273 6.10 -0.35 -17.37
N LEU A 274 6.15 0.90 -16.92
CA LEU A 274 7.12 1.89 -17.40
C LEU A 274 8.57 1.47 -17.11
N ALA A 275 8.81 0.74 -16.03
CA ALA A 275 10.15 0.25 -15.65
C ALA A 275 10.50 -1.15 -16.17
N GLU A 276 9.58 -1.90 -16.77
CA GLU A 276 9.78 -3.29 -17.18
C GLU A 276 11.05 -3.47 -18.05
N GLY A 277 11.95 -4.35 -17.64
CA GLY A 277 13.25 -4.57 -18.30
C GLY A 277 14.31 -3.50 -18.04
N LEU A 278 13.93 -2.27 -17.66
CA LEU A 278 14.80 -1.10 -17.51
C LEU A 278 15.14 -0.73 -16.06
N GLY A 279 14.32 -1.15 -15.09
CA GLY A 279 14.50 -0.78 -13.69
C GLY A 279 13.43 -1.39 -12.78
N GLY A 280 12.92 -0.63 -11.84
CA GLY A 280 11.85 -1.06 -10.92
C GLY A 280 10.84 0.06 -10.67
N GLY A 281 9.56 -0.30 -10.62
CA GLY A 281 8.44 0.61 -10.33
C GLY A 281 7.42 -0.06 -9.42
N GLY A 282 6.70 0.74 -8.64
CA GLY A 282 5.70 0.26 -7.69
C GLY A 282 5.09 1.38 -6.84
N GLY A 283 4.16 1.03 -5.96
CA GLY A 283 3.45 1.97 -5.09
C GLY A 283 2.01 1.52 -4.84
N HIS A 284 1.11 2.48 -4.77
CA HIS A 284 -0.33 2.29 -4.54
C HIS A 284 -1.16 2.52 -5.82
N PHE A 285 -2.47 2.25 -5.74
CA PHE A 285 -3.40 2.40 -6.87
C PHE A 285 -3.45 3.81 -7.46
N THR A 286 -3.29 4.86 -6.64
CA THR A 286 -3.39 6.26 -7.10
C THR A 286 -2.05 6.99 -7.12
N LYS A 287 -1.05 6.49 -6.38
CA LYS A 287 0.27 7.11 -6.25
C LYS A 287 1.37 6.07 -6.30
N ALA A 288 2.28 6.22 -7.26
CA ALA A 288 3.40 5.31 -7.45
C ALA A 288 4.63 6.06 -7.97
N GLY A 289 5.72 5.34 -8.12
CA GLY A 289 6.93 5.86 -8.75
C GLY A 289 7.87 4.73 -9.11
N GLY A 290 9.01 5.10 -9.69
CA GLY A 290 10.03 4.12 -10.01
C GLY A 290 11.32 4.74 -10.49
N THR A 291 12.25 3.85 -10.80
CA THR A 291 13.59 4.18 -11.27
C THR A 291 13.88 3.38 -12.54
N VAL A 292 14.46 4.05 -13.54
CA VAL A 292 15.03 3.45 -14.75
C VAL A 292 16.54 3.63 -14.74
N ARG A 293 17.28 2.60 -15.16
CA ARG A 293 18.75 2.62 -15.27
C ARG A 293 19.14 3.21 -16.63
N PRO A 294 19.86 4.35 -16.68
CA PRO A 294 20.25 5.00 -17.93
C PRO A 294 20.99 4.06 -18.89
N GLU A 295 21.87 3.19 -18.37
CA GLU A 295 22.70 2.31 -19.20
C GLU A 295 21.87 1.30 -19.98
N LYS A 296 20.77 0.82 -19.38
CA LYS A 296 19.86 -0.11 -20.06
C LYS A 296 19.09 0.56 -21.18
N LEU A 297 18.70 1.82 -20.98
CA LEU A 297 17.99 2.59 -21.98
C LEU A 297 18.92 2.95 -23.15
N THR A 298 20.13 3.43 -22.86
CA THR A 298 21.13 3.72 -23.89
C THR A 298 21.41 2.50 -24.76
N LYS A 299 21.45 1.30 -24.17
CA LYS A 299 21.60 0.04 -24.91
C LYS A 299 20.44 -0.25 -25.88
N LEU A 300 19.20 0.08 -25.51
CA LEU A 300 18.04 -0.07 -26.39
C LEU A 300 18.09 0.87 -27.60
N TYR A 301 18.72 2.03 -27.42
CA TYR A 301 18.79 3.11 -28.41
C TYR A 301 20.20 3.27 -29.00
N GLU A 302 21.05 2.24 -28.95
CA GLU A 302 22.46 2.29 -29.37
C GLU A 302 22.65 2.81 -30.82
N ASP A 303 21.68 2.56 -31.70
CA ASP A 303 21.70 2.97 -33.10
C ASP A 303 21.22 4.42 -33.36
N ARG A 304 20.77 5.15 -32.33
CA ARG A 304 20.24 6.52 -32.45
C ARG A 304 21.20 7.55 -31.87
N GLN A 305 21.49 8.61 -32.63
CA GLN A 305 22.23 9.79 -32.16
C GLN A 305 21.32 10.76 -31.39
N SER A 306 20.65 10.29 -30.35
CA SER A 306 19.78 11.12 -29.49
C SER A 306 20.45 11.42 -28.15
N SER A 307 20.07 12.51 -27.47
CA SER A 307 20.51 12.73 -26.10
C SER A 307 19.81 11.74 -25.15
N LEU A 308 20.38 11.47 -23.97
CA LEU A 308 19.72 10.61 -22.97
C LEU A 308 18.34 11.16 -22.60
N GLU A 309 18.19 12.48 -22.57
CA GLU A 309 16.92 13.13 -22.23
C GLU A 309 15.85 12.85 -23.28
N ASP A 310 16.22 12.91 -24.57
CA ASP A 310 15.32 12.59 -25.68
C ASP A 310 14.96 11.11 -25.68
N MET A 311 15.94 10.22 -25.45
CA MET A 311 15.69 8.77 -25.33
C MET A 311 14.68 8.45 -24.22
N VAL A 312 14.81 9.09 -23.04
CA VAL A 312 13.88 8.88 -21.92
C VAL A 312 12.49 9.38 -22.25
N HIS A 313 12.41 10.56 -22.86
CA HIS A 313 11.13 11.13 -23.29
C HIS A 313 10.43 10.22 -24.29
N GLU A 314 11.12 9.83 -25.36
CA GLU A 314 10.61 8.93 -26.40
C GLU A 314 10.14 7.60 -25.80
N GLU A 315 10.94 6.97 -24.93
CA GLU A 315 10.59 5.71 -24.28
C GLU A 315 9.35 5.84 -23.38
N PHE A 316 9.23 6.92 -22.58
CA PHE A 316 8.05 7.11 -21.74
C PHE A 316 6.79 7.35 -22.59
N VAL A 317 6.87 8.14 -23.65
CA VAL A 317 5.75 8.33 -24.58
C VAL A 317 5.36 7.01 -25.24
N GLU A 318 6.34 6.25 -25.71
CA GLU A 318 6.10 4.95 -26.35
C GLU A 318 5.45 3.95 -25.38
N ARG A 319 5.99 3.81 -24.16
CA ARG A 319 5.41 2.92 -23.15
C ARG A 319 4.05 3.37 -22.66
N MET A 320 3.80 4.66 -22.51
CA MET A 320 2.46 5.17 -22.19
C MET A 320 1.46 4.75 -23.28
N ASN A 321 1.82 4.94 -24.55
CA ASN A 321 0.98 4.50 -25.67
C ASN A 321 0.78 2.99 -25.69
N GLN A 322 1.83 2.20 -25.49
CA GLN A 322 1.74 0.75 -25.41
C GLN A 322 0.82 0.32 -24.27
N TYR A 323 0.95 0.91 -23.08
CA TYR A 323 0.13 0.60 -21.92
C TYR A 323 -1.36 0.86 -22.20
N PHE A 324 -1.73 2.02 -22.72
CA PHE A 324 -3.13 2.34 -23.02
C PHE A 324 -3.72 1.48 -24.14
N ASN A 325 -2.91 1.02 -25.09
CA ASN A 325 -3.36 0.15 -26.18
C ASN A 325 -3.31 -1.34 -25.81
N ARG A 326 -2.69 -1.71 -24.69
CA ARG A 326 -2.48 -3.11 -24.30
C ARG A 326 -3.76 -3.77 -23.78
N TYR A 327 -4.58 -3.02 -23.06
CA TYR A 327 -5.69 -3.58 -22.30
C TYR A 327 -7.05 -3.28 -22.95
N GLN A 328 -7.84 -4.33 -23.17
CA GLN A 328 -9.26 -4.23 -23.39
C GLN A 328 -9.95 -4.02 -22.03
N ILE A 329 -10.67 -2.91 -21.87
CA ILE A 329 -11.45 -2.64 -20.65
C ILE A 329 -12.87 -3.15 -20.86
N ILE A 330 -13.33 -4.00 -19.93
CA ILE A 330 -14.67 -4.58 -19.96
C ILE A 330 -15.39 -4.21 -18.67
N TYR A 331 -16.54 -3.56 -18.83
CA TYR A 331 -17.49 -3.32 -17.75
C TYR A 331 -18.59 -4.37 -17.83
N ALA A 332 -18.58 -5.33 -16.91
CA ALA A 332 -19.50 -6.47 -16.96
C ALA A 332 -20.97 -6.03 -16.98
N ARG A 333 -21.28 -4.91 -16.31
CA ARG A 333 -22.62 -4.31 -16.26
C ARG A 333 -23.15 -3.83 -17.61
N ASP A 334 -22.26 -3.35 -18.48
CA ASP A 334 -22.63 -2.72 -19.75
C ASP A 334 -22.27 -3.60 -20.96
N THR A 335 -21.76 -4.81 -20.72
CA THR A 335 -21.23 -5.70 -21.75
C THR A 335 -22.02 -7.00 -21.80
N ILE A 336 -22.44 -7.38 -23.00
CA ILE A 336 -22.94 -8.73 -23.30
C ILE A 336 -21.90 -9.40 -24.20
N LEU A 337 -21.31 -10.51 -23.75
CA LEU A 337 -20.37 -11.27 -24.57
C LEU A 337 -21.09 -11.99 -25.71
N ASP A 338 -20.48 -11.99 -26.89
CA ASP A 338 -20.96 -12.80 -28.01
C ASP A 338 -20.66 -14.29 -27.73
N THR A 339 -21.68 -15.01 -27.26
CA THR A 339 -21.58 -16.42 -26.93
C THR A 339 -21.50 -17.33 -28.16
N SER A 340 -21.79 -16.82 -29.37
CA SER A 340 -21.74 -17.62 -30.60
C SER A 340 -20.31 -18.00 -31.01
N ILE A 341 -19.34 -17.20 -30.59
CA ILE A 341 -17.90 -17.45 -30.79
C ILE A 341 -17.25 -18.14 -29.58
N MET A 342 -18.04 -18.51 -28.58
CA MET A 342 -17.58 -19.16 -27.35
C MET A 342 -18.00 -20.63 -27.34
N LYS A 343 -17.20 -21.47 -26.66
CA LYS A 343 -17.57 -22.86 -26.42
C LYS A 343 -18.32 -22.99 -25.11
N ARG A 344 -19.25 -23.96 -25.05
CA ARG A 344 -19.99 -24.28 -23.83
C ARG A 344 -19.17 -25.24 -22.97
N TYR A 345 -19.07 -24.95 -21.68
CA TYR A 345 -18.39 -25.79 -20.71
C TYR A 345 -19.27 -26.05 -19.50
N GLU A 346 -19.11 -27.24 -18.92
CA GLU A 346 -19.70 -27.61 -17.63
C GLU A 346 -18.63 -27.55 -16.55
N LYS A 347 -18.99 -26.97 -15.41
CA LYS A 347 -18.12 -26.97 -14.24
C LYS A 347 -17.96 -28.40 -13.73
N LYS A 348 -16.73 -28.88 -13.64
CA LYS A 348 -16.43 -30.18 -13.04
C LYS A 348 -16.86 -30.16 -11.57
N PRO A 349 -17.36 -31.28 -11.02
CA PRO A 349 -17.61 -31.38 -9.58
C PRO A 349 -16.31 -31.11 -8.83
N GLN A 350 -16.22 -29.94 -8.20
CA GLN A 350 -15.06 -29.50 -7.45
C GLN A 350 -15.47 -29.21 -6.01
N LYS A 351 -14.67 -29.73 -5.08
CA LYS A 351 -14.79 -29.43 -3.66
C LYS A 351 -14.10 -28.10 -3.40
N VAL A 352 -14.92 -27.11 -3.03
CA VAL A 352 -14.51 -25.75 -2.72
C VAL A 352 -15.01 -25.37 -1.33
N GLY A 353 -14.43 -24.33 -0.76
CA GLY A 353 -14.83 -23.79 0.53
C GLY A 353 -15.97 -22.79 0.36
N CYS A 354 -16.86 -22.75 1.33
CA CYS A 354 -17.89 -21.73 1.45
C CYS A 354 -17.94 -21.24 2.90
N VAL A 355 -17.95 -19.92 3.07
CA VAL A 355 -18.05 -19.26 4.37
C VAL A 355 -19.29 -18.38 4.37
N GLU A 356 -20.12 -18.56 5.38
CA GLU A 356 -21.19 -17.62 5.66
C GLU A 356 -20.60 -16.40 6.38
N LEU A 357 -20.55 -15.25 5.70
CA LEU A 357 -19.81 -14.08 6.20
C LEU A 357 -20.39 -13.52 7.50
N THR A 358 -21.69 -13.67 7.73
CA THR A 358 -22.38 -13.27 8.97
C THR A 358 -21.94 -14.07 10.20
N LYS A 359 -21.31 -15.25 10.02
CA LYS A 359 -20.67 -16.00 11.11
C LYS A 359 -19.28 -15.49 11.44
N VAL A 360 -18.65 -14.75 10.52
CA VAL A 360 -17.32 -14.16 10.70
C VAL A 360 -17.45 -12.80 11.39
N PHE A 361 -18.28 -11.91 10.85
CA PHE A 361 -18.58 -10.60 11.42
C PHE A 361 -20.10 -10.33 11.42
N PRO A 362 -20.60 -9.45 12.30
CA PRO A 362 -22.01 -9.08 12.33
C PRO A 362 -22.53 -8.49 11.00
N LEU A 363 -23.85 -8.54 10.82
CA LEU A 363 -24.52 -7.83 9.72
C LEU A 363 -24.15 -6.34 9.71
N GLN A 364 -24.14 -5.74 8.52
CA GLN A 364 -23.81 -4.33 8.27
C GLN A 364 -22.34 -3.94 8.49
N THR A 365 -21.48 -4.85 8.95
CA THR A 365 -20.04 -4.62 9.00
C THR A 365 -19.47 -4.44 7.60
N MET A 366 -18.63 -3.43 7.41
CA MET A 366 -17.80 -3.28 6.21
C MET A 366 -16.54 -4.11 6.41
N VAL A 367 -16.32 -5.11 5.56
CA VAL A 367 -15.15 -5.99 5.63
C VAL A 367 -14.30 -5.89 4.37
N GLU A 368 -12.99 -5.95 4.56
CA GLU A 368 -11.97 -6.13 3.54
C GLU A 368 -11.58 -7.62 3.53
N ILE A 369 -11.77 -8.28 2.39
CA ILE A 369 -11.36 -9.66 2.17
C ILE A 369 -10.03 -9.60 1.44
N ARG A 370 -8.95 -10.00 2.12
CA ARG A 370 -7.61 -9.99 1.54
C ARG A 370 -7.34 -11.27 0.79
N THR A 371 -6.96 -11.13 -0.47
CA THR A 371 -6.75 -12.22 -1.42
C THR A 371 -5.41 -12.02 -2.13
N LEU A 372 -4.91 -13.06 -2.81
CA LEU A 372 -3.73 -12.93 -3.68
C LEU A 372 -3.99 -12.04 -4.90
N GLU A 373 -5.25 -11.90 -5.31
CA GLU A 373 -5.69 -11.15 -6.50
C GLU A 373 -6.01 -9.68 -6.16
N GLY A 374 -5.98 -9.32 -4.87
CA GLY A 374 -6.28 -7.98 -4.36
C GLY A 374 -7.31 -7.99 -3.25
N ASP A 375 -7.41 -6.88 -2.52
CA ASP A 375 -8.37 -6.71 -1.44
C ASP A 375 -9.79 -6.46 -2.00
N ILE A 376 -10.82 -7.13 -1.48
CA ILE A 376 -12.23 -6.93 -1.86
C ILE A 376 -12.99 -6.29 -0.70
N ASN A 377 -13.63 -5.15 -0.91
CA ASN A 377 -14.42 -4.47 0.14
C ASN A 377 -15.90 -4.78 -0.03
N ILE A 378 -16.54 -5.33 1.00
CA ILE A 378 -17.94 -5.71 0.94
C ILE A 378 -18.68 -5.33 2.23
N ARG A 379 -19.87 -4.76 2.06
CA ARG A 379 -20.83 -4.59 3.16
C ARG A 379 -21.53 -5.92 3.41
N LEU A 380 -21.45 -6.44 4.63
CA LEU A 380 -22.11 -7.69 4.99
C LEU A 380 -23.63 -7.51 5.09
N ASP A 381 -24.35 -8.38 4.40
CA ASP A 381 -25.79 -8.57 4.52
C ASP A 381 -26.09 -10.06 4.70
N ALA A 382 -27.37 -10.39 4.91
CA ALA A 382 -27.81 -11.74 5.27
C ALA A 382 -27.65 -12.76 4.12
N ASP A 383 -27.42 -12.28 2.90
CA ASP A 383 -27.45 -13.09 1.70
C ASP A 383 -26.05 -13.31 1.10
N LYS A 384 -25.00 -12.74 1.70
CA LYS A 384 -23.62 -12.84 1.21
C LYS A 384 -22.82 -13.97 1.86
N TYR A 385 -22.25 -14.80 0.99
CA TYR A 385 -21.30 -15.86 1.31
C TYR A 385 -19.97 -15.56 0.61
N LEU A 386 -18.90 -16.15 1.10
CA LEU A 386 -17.58 -16.11 0.49
C LEU A 386 -17.19 -17.50 0.02
N MET A 387 -16.86 -17.63 -1.25
CA MET A 387 -16.33 -18.86 -1.82
C MET A 387 -14.80 -18.87 -1.71
N ILE A 388 -14.23 -20.05 -1.47
CA ILE A 388 -12.79 -20.31 -1.46
C ILE A 388 -12.52 -21.40 -2.48
N GLY A 389 -11.86 -21.03 -3.56
CA GLY A 389 -11.59 -21.92 -4.68
C GLY A 389 -10.44 -22.90 -4.43
N ILE A 390 -9.91 -23.47 -5.51
CA ILE A 390 -9.00 -24.63 -5.42
C ILE A 390 -7.55 -24.23 -5.15
N GLU A 391 -7.14 -23.04 -5.57
CA GLU A 391 -5.80 -22.45 -5.35
C GLU A 391 -5.82 -21.36 -4.26
N GLY A 392 -6.99 -21.07 -3.69
CA GLY A 392 -7.16 -20.09 -2.62
C GLY A 392 -7.73 -18.77 -3.10
N GLU A 393 -8.12 -18.69 -4.37
CA GLU A 393 -8.92 -17.59 -4.93
C GLU A 393 -10.23 -17.45 -4.13
N VAL A 394 -10.65 -16.21 -3.85
CA VAL A 394 -11.88 -15.97 -3.10
C VAL A 394 -12.77 -14.94 -3.78
N TYR A 395 -14.07 -15.22 -3.78
CA TYR A 395 -15.06 -14.35 -4.40
C TYR A 395 -16.39 -14.43 -3.65
N PRO A 396 -17.13 -13.31 -3.56
CA PRO A 396 -18.45 -13.31 -2.93
C PRO A 396 -19.48 -14.04 -3.80
N ILE A 397 -20.50 -14.61 -3.17
CA ILE A 397 -21.66 -15.22 -3.83
C ILE A 397 -22.93 -14.95 -3.01
N THR A 398 -24.08 -14.82 -3.67
CA THR A 398 -25.37 -14.73 -2.96
C THR A 398 -25.87 -16.10 -2.52
N ARG A 399 -26.71 -16.16 -1.49
CA ARG A 399 -27.34 -17.40 -1.01
C ARG A 399 -28.04 -18.16 -2.15
N GLU A 400 -28.87 -17.45 -2.90
CA GLU A 400 -29.63 -18.02 -4.03
C GLU A 400 -28.71 -18.67 -5.08
N LYS A 401 -27.62 -17.98 -5.46
CA LYS A 401 -26.64 -18.52 -6.41
C LYS A 401 -25.87 -19.70 -5.82
N LEU A 402 -25.55 -19.66 -4.52
CA LEU A 402 -24.88 -20.76 -3.83
C LEU A 402 -25.73 -22.03 -3.83
N GLU A 403 -27.00 -21.90 -3.44
CA GLU A 403 -27.95 -23.02 -3.33
C GLU A 403 -28.31 -23.63 -4.68
N SER A 404 -28.34 -22.83 -5.76
CA SER A 404 -28.58 -23.33 -7.11
C SER A 404 -27.35 -24.05 -7.71
N SER A 405 -26.13 -23.63 -7.33
CA SER A 405 -24.89 -24.03 -8.00
C SER A 405 -24.07 -25.05 -7.22
N TYR A 406 -24.33 -25.24 -5.93
CA TYR A 406 -23.53 -26.07 -5.02
C TYR A 406 -24.39 -26.85 -4.02
N ARG A 407 -23.85 -27.97 -3.55
CA ARG A 407 -24.39 -28.76 -2.43
C ARG A 407 -23.37 -28.84 -1.31
N TYR A 408 -23.83 -28.72 -0.06
CA TYR A 408 -23.00 -28.97 1.11
C TYR A 408 -22.60 -30.44 1.18
N VAL A 409 -21.38 -30.68 1.66
CA VAL A 409 -20.91 -32.02 2.01
C VAL A 409 -20.43 -32.04 3.45
N ASP A 410 -20.63 -33.17 4.12
CA ASP A 410 -20.38 -33.36 5.55
C ASP A 410 -18.89 -33.63 5.82
N GLU A 411 -18.03 -32.75 5.30
CA GLU A 411 -16.57 -32.78 5.46
C GLU A 411 -16.02 -31.37 5.70
N PRO A 412 -15.03 -31.19 6.59
CA PRO A 412 -14.37 -29.90 6.76
C PRO A 412 -13.63 -29.50 5.48
N PHE A 413 -13.63 -28.19 5.18
CA PHE A 413 -12.81 -27.66 4.10
C PHE A 413 -11.39 -27.42 4.61
N ASP A 414 -10.56 -28.47 4.54
CA ASP A 414 -9.18 -28.45 5.01
C ASP A 414 -8.23 -28.46 3.81
N LYS A 415 -7.77 -27.27 3.42
CA LYS A 415 -6.76 -27.05 2.38
C LYS A 415 -5.74 -26.02 2.87
N THR A 416 -4.48 -26.27 2.54
CA THR A 416 -3.39 -25.32 2.78
C THR A 416 -3.10 -24.55 1.49
N PHE A 417 -3.04 -23.23 1.58
CA PHE A 417 -2.73 -22.32 0.49
C PHE A 417 -1.42 -21.59 0.77
N GLU A 418 -0.77 -21.06 -0.27
CA GLU A 418 0.40 -20.18 -0.13
C GLU A 418 0.05 -18.95 0.72
N TYR A 419 -1.16 -18.42 0.54
CA TYR A 419 -1.75 -17.38 1.37
C TYR A 419 -3.18 -17.77 1.73
N ALA A 420 -3.46 -17.97 3.03
CA ALA A 420 -4.82 -18.22 3.48
C ALA A 420 -5.62 -16.90 3.47
N PRO A 421 -6.81 -16.85 2.84
CA PRO A 421 -7.62 -15.64 2.83
C PRO A 421 -7.95 -15.19 4.25
N CYS A 422 -8.06 -13.88 4.45
CA CYS A 422 -8.48 -13.31 5.72
C CYS A 422 -9.55 -12.24 5.50
N VAL A 423 -10.48 -12.15 6.44
CA VAL A 423 -11.50 -11.09 6.43
C VAL A 423 -11.17 -10.15 7.57
N ARG A 424 -11.03 -8.87 7.23
CA ARG A 424 -10.71 -7.77 8.13
C ARG A 424 -11.91 -6.85 8.25
N ASP A 425 -12.33 -6.53 9.45
CA ASP A 425 -13.24 -5.41 9.66
C ASP A 425 -12.50 -4.10 9.36
N ILE A 426 -13.02 -3.29 8.43
CA ILE A 426 -12.35 -2.08 7.96
C ILE A 426 -12.22 -1.04 9.06
N PHE A 427 -13.19 -0.98 9.98
CA PHE A 427 -13.24 0.04 11.03
C PHE A 427 -12.45 -0.36 12.26
N THR A 428 -12.58 -1.61 12.70
CA THR A 428 -11.90 -2.09 13.92
C THR A 428 -10.50 -2.62 13.64
N GLY A 429 -10.22 -3.01 12.39
CA GLY A 429 -9.00 -3.69 12.00
C GLY A 429 -8.91 -5.14 12.47
N GLU A 430 -9.95 -5.67 13.14
CA GLU A 430 -9.99 -7.06 13.58
C GLU A 430 -9.88 -7.98 12.37
N LYS A 431 -8.90 -8.88 12.38
CA LYS A 431 -8.69 -9.88 11.33
C LYS A 431 -9.17 -11.24 11.82
N LYS A 432 -10.05 -11.88 11.06
CA LYS A 432 -10.49 -13.26 11.30
C LYS A 432 -10.06 -14.16 10.16
N ASN A 433 -9.44 -15.27 10.52
CA ASN A 433 -9.08 -16.32 9.57
C ASN A 433 -10.37 -17.01 9.09
N VAL A 434 -10.68 -16.88 7.80
CA VAL A 434 -11.93 -17.41 7.22
C VAL A 434 -11.95 -18.92 7.11
N MET A 435 -10.79 -19.59 7.09
CA MET A 435 -10.72 -21.05 7.04
C MET A 435 -11.39 -21.71 8.26
N LYS A 436 -11.41 -21.05 9.42
CA LYS A 436 -12.10 -21.54 10.62
C LYS A 436 -13.62 -21.64 10.46
N TYR A 437 -14.18 -20.89 9.51
CA TYR A 437 -15.62 -20.81 9.25
C TYR A 437 -16.01 -21.53 7.95
N ALA A 438 -15.03 -22.09 7.22
CA ALA A 438 -15.23 -22.68 5.92
C ALA A 438 -15.87 -24.06 6.03
N ARG A 439 -16.91 -24.28 5.22
CA ARG A 439 -17.55 -25.57 4.99
C ARG A 439 -17.26 -26.03 3.57
N SER A 440 -17.17 -27.34 3.38
CA SER A 440 -17.03 -27.89 2.03
C SER A 440 -18.35 -27.84 1.29
N VAL A 441 -18.31 -27.34 0.07
CA VAL A 441 -19.41 -27.46 -0.90
C VAL A 441 -18.86 -28.06 -2.19
N ILE A 442 -19.68 -28.84 -2.88
CA ILE A 442 -19.35 -29.41 -4.18
C ILE A 442 -20.27 -28.77 -5.21
N SER A 443 -19.71 -28.32 -6.34
CA SER A 443 -20.54 -27.82 -7.43
C SER A 443 -21.50 -28.92 -7.90
N THR A 444 -22.77 -28.58 -8.10
CA THR A 444 -23.82 -29.50 -8.55
C THR A 444 -23.56 -30.05 -9.96
N GLY A 445 -22.57 -29.50 -10.68
CA GLY A 445 -22.24 -29.86 -12.06
C GLY A 445 -23.24 -29.31 -13.09
N GLN A 446 -24.24 -28.54 -12.62
CA GLN A 446 -25.28 -27.94 -13.46
C GLN A 446 -24.90 -26.55 -13.95
N VAL A 447 -23.85 -25.94 -13.40
CA VAL A 447 -23.37 -24.62 -13.83
C VAL A 447 -22.68 -24.76 -15.17
N ARG A 448 -23.28 -24.12 -16.16
CA ARG A 448 -22.79 -24.02 -17.52
C ARG A 448 -22.32 -22.61 -17.80
N ILE A 449 -21.24 -22.54 -18.57
CA ILE A 449 -20.63 -21.28 -18.96
C ILE A 449 -20.34 -21.30 -20.46
N TYR A 450 -20.31 -20.12 -21.04
CA TYR A 450 -19.65 -19.88 -22.31
C TYR A 450 -18.26 -19.31 -22.01
N ALA A 451 -17.23 -19.93 -22.58
CA ALA A 451 -15.85 -19.48 -22.38
C ALA A 451 -15.08 -19.44 -23.70
N ARG A 452 -14.16 -18.48 -23.79
CA ARG A 452 -13.15 -18.42 -24.86
C ARG A 452 -11.80 -18.03 -24.27
N VAL A 453 -10.74 -18.48 -24.93
CA VAL A 453 -9.37 -18.07 -24.62
C VAL A 453 -9.23 -16.58 -24.92
N LEU A 454 -8.58 -15.85 -24.01
CA LEU A 454 -8.15 -14.48 -24.21
C LEU A 454 -6.93 -14.47 -25.13
N THR A 455 -7.01 -13.64 -26.17
CA THR A 455 -5.90 -13.36 -27.09
C THR A 455 -5.20 -12.04 -26.77
N GLU A 456 -5.82 -11.23 -25.90
CA GLU A 456 -5.39 -9.87 -25.55
C GLU A 456 -5.43 -9.72 -24.02
N TYR A 457 -4.79 -8.67 -23.50
CA TYR A 457 -4.89 -8.35 -22.08
C TYR A 457 -6.24 -7.71 -21.79
N VAL A 458 -6.89 -8.12 -20.70
CA VAL A 458 -8.22 -7.63 -20.32
C VAL A 458 -8.17 -7.06 -18.90
N LYS A 459 -8.86 -5.93 -18.70
CA LYS A 459 -9.23 -5.43 -17.37
C LYS A 459 -10.74 -5.54 -17.24
N LEU A 460 -11.19 -6.44 -16.37
CA LEU A 460 -12.60 -6.71 -16.15
C LEU A 460 -13.08 -6.11 -14.84
N PHE A 461 -13.96 -5.11 -14.94
CA PHE A 461 -14.76 -4.62 -13.82
C PHE A 461 -16.00 -5.49 -13.71
N THR A 462 -16.12 -6.20 -12.59
CA THR A 462 -17.21 -7.16 -12.38
C THR A 462 -18.47 -6.46 -11.91
N MET A 463 -19.61 -7.16 -11.95
CA MET A 463 -20.87 -6.67 -11.37
C MET A 463 -20.79 -6.40 -9.86
N TRP A 464 -19.80 -6.98 -9.16
CA TRP A 464 -19.67 -6.91 -7.71
C TRP A 464 -18.74 -5.79 -7.23
N ASP A 465 -17.84 -5.35 -8.12
CA ASP A 465 -16.85 -4.32 -7.84
C ASP A 465 -16.64 -3.47 -9.11
N GLU A 466 -17.25 -2.29 -9.10
CA GLU A 466 -17.11 -1.32 -10.19
C GLU A 466 -15.85 -0.45 -10.03
N GLU A 467 -15.14 -0.53 -8.90
CA GLU A 467 -13.98 0.32 -8.59
C GLU A 467 -12.65 -0.41 -8.79
N LYS A 468 -12.64 -1.75 -8.67
CA LYS A 468 -11.47 -2.60 -8.92
C LYS A 468 -11.70 -3.54 -10.10
N TYR A 469 -10.63 -3.84 -10.82
CA TYR A 469 -10.66 -4.77 -11.95
C TYR A 469 -9.85 -6.04 -11.67
N TYR A 470 -10.28 -7.14 -12.31
CA TYR A 470 -9.50 -8.35 -12.47
C TYR A 470 -8.72 -8.28 -13.78
N SER A 471 -7.44 -8.64 -13.75
CA SER A 471 -6.58 -8.69 -14.93
C SER A 471 -6.60 -10.07 -15.56
N GLY A 472 -6.79 -10.14 -16.87
CA GLY A 472 -6.58 -11.35 -17.66
C GLY A 472 -5.46 -11.16 -18.67
N VAL A 473 -4.66 -12.19 -18.86
CA VAL A 473 -3.57 -12.18 -19.84
C VAL A 473 -3.86 -13.15 -20.99
N PRO A 474 -3.19 -13.02 -22.15
CA PRO A 474 -3.32 -13.99 -23.23
C PRO A 474 -3.07 -15.42 -22.74
N GLY A 475 -3.99 -16.34 -23.07
CA GLY A 475 -3.99 -17.73 -22.59
C GLY A 475 -4.92 -18.00 -21.41
N ASP A 476 -5.35 -16.97 -20.67
CA ASP A 476 -6.46 -17.10 -19.73
C ASP A 476 -7.80 -17.22 -20.47
N TYR A 477 -8.88 -17.48 -19.73
CA TYR A 477 -10.23 -17.56 -20.29
C TYR A 477 -11.09 -16.44 -19.75
N ILE A 478 -11.85 -15.81 -20.65
CA ILE A 478 -13.02 -15.02 -20.25
C ILE A 478 -14.25 -15.88 -20.36
N ALA A 479 -15.07 -15.87 -19.31
CA ALA A 479 -16.27 -16.68 -19.20
C ALA A 479 -17.47 -15.83 -18.79
N VAL A 480 -18.64 -16.28 -19.21
CA VAL A 480 -19.94 -15.77 -18.77
C VAL A 480 -20.86 -16.95 -18.46
N ARG A 481 -21.70 -16.83 -17.44
CA ARG A 481 -22.67 -17.87 -17.11
C ARG A 481 -23.78 -17.94 -18.15
N GLU A 482 -24.30 -19.15 -18.40
CA GLU A 482 -25.43 -19.37 -19.31
C GLU A 482 -26.75 -18.77 -18.77
N ASP A 483 -26.89 -18.66 -17.44
CA ASP A 483 -28.08 -18.15 -16.74
C ASP A 483 -28.02 -16.66 -16.36
N ASP A 484 -26.83 -16.04 -16.42
CA ASP A 484 -26.63 -14.62 -16.07
C ASP A 484 -25.60 -13.97 -17.02
N PRO A 485 -26.06 -13.18 -18.02
CA PRO A 485 -25.18 -12.62 -19.05
C PRO A 485 -24.22 -11.53 -18.54
N HIS A 486 -24.41 -11.02 -17.32
CA HIS A 486 -23.51 -10.02 -16.71
C HIS A 486 -22.59 -10.63 -15.63
N ASP A 487 -22.73 -11.92 -15.33
CA ASP A 487 -21.79 -12.66 -14.48
C ASP A 487 -20.56 -13.09 -15.30
N ILE A 488 -19.80 -12.08 -15.71
CA ILE A 488 -18.57 -12.21 -16.48
C ILE A 488 -17.38 -12.28 -15.51
N TYR A 489 -16.47 -13.21 -15.74
CA TYR A 489 -15.25 -13.36 -14.94
C TYR A 489 -14.09 -13.94 -15.74
N ILE A 490 -12.88 -13.79 -15.20
CA ILE A 490 -11.63 -14.28 -15.78
C ILE A 490 -11.21 -15.54 -15.03
N ILE A 491 -10.75 -16.55 -15.78
CA ILE A 491 -10.27 -17.82 -15.23
C ILE A 491 -8.84 -18.02 -15.73
N SER A 492 -7.91 -18.31 -14.82
CA SER A 492 -6.53 -18.60 -15.22
C SER A 492 -6.47 -19.81 -16.16
N GLY A 493 -5.71 -19.68 -17.25
CA GLY A 493 -5.57 -20.73 -18.26
C GLY A 493 -5.07 -22.05 -17.67
N ARG A 494 -4.18 -22.00 -16.65
CA ARG A 494 -3.64 -23.18 -15.95
C ARG A 494 -4.69 -23.96 -15.16
N LEU A 495 -5.75 -23.27 -14.74
CA LEU A 495 -6.83 -23.82 -13.92
C LEU A 495 -8.01 -24.29 -14.74
N PHE A 496 -8.18 -23.77 -15.95
CA PHE A 496 -9.39 -23.94 -16.73
C PHE A 496 -9.76 -25.42 -16.93
N ASP A 497 -8.81 -26.25 -17.40
CA ASP A 497 -9.05 -27.67 -17.64
C ASP A 497 -9.23 -28.48 -16.34
N GLN A 498 -8.79 -27.96 -15.20
CA GLN A 498 -9.05 -28.59 -13.91
C GLN A 498 -10.49 -28.30 -13.45
N LEU A 499 -10.97 -27.09 -13.72
CA LEU A 499 -12.26 -26.59 -13.25
C LEU A 499 -13.42 -26.93 -14.18
N TYR A 500 -13.18 -27.06 -15.48
CA TYR A 500 -14.22 -27.20 -16.50
C TYR A 500 -13.95 -28.36 -17.45
N ARG A 501 -15.03 -28.91 -18.02
CA ARG A 501 -14.99 -29.82 -19.18
C ARG A 501 -15.86 -29.24 -20.29
N GLU A 502 -15.47 -29.42 -21.54
CA GLU A 502 -16.32 -29.04 -22.67
C GLU A 502 -17.65 -29.81 -22.56
N ALA A 503 -18.76 -29.09 -22.70
CA ALA A 503 -20.08 -29.69 -22.68
C ALA A 503 -20.33 -30.35 -24.04
N GLU A 504 -20.85 -31.58 -24.07
CA GLU A 504 -21.31 -32.18 -25.33
C GLU A 504 -22.43 -31.31 -25.93
N ALA A 505 -22.45 -31.18 -27.27
CA ALA A 505 -23.30 -30.24 -28.01
C ALA A 505 -24.80 -30.44 -27.73
#